data_AF-A0AAU9TDT3-F1
#
_entry.id   AF-A0AAU9TDT3-F1
#
_cell.length_a   1.000
_cell.length_b   1.000
_cell.length_c   1.000
_cell.angle_alpha   90.00
_cell.angle_beta   90.00
_cell.angle_gamma   90.00
#
_symmetry.space_group_name_H-M   'P 1'
#
loop_
_entity.id
_entity.type
_entity.pdbx_description
1 polymer ?
#
loop_
_entity_poly.entity_id
_entity_poly.type
_entity_poly.pdbx_seq_one_letter_code
_entity_poly.pdbx_strand_id
1 'polypeptide(L)'
;MASLSSKPALVTLRQVLSELRKQANSKKLAENQMARYILNQYRKHQTTDQQLCKAADEMHFKAKTYYDYLHFSRRYKEINSEFKGKGERSVDDTARMVGFKLPHDPK
;
A
#
# COMPACT_ATOMS: atom_id res chain seq x y z
N MET A 1 20.08 23.28 15.26
CA MET A 1 18.88 23.06 14.42
C MET A 1 19.23 22.10 13.29
N ALA A 2 19.39 20.81 13.57
CA ALA A 2 19.74 19.82 12.55
C ALA A 2 18.50 19.47 11.71
N SER A 3 18.63 19.71 10.41
CA SER A 3 17.62 19.53 9.38
C SER A 3 17.29 18.04 9.20
N LEU A 4 16.20 17.72 8.48
CA LEU A 4 15.81 16.37 8.05
C LEU A 4 16.83 15.71 7.07
N SER A 5 18.13 15.88 7.30
CA SER A 5 19.23 15.76 6.33
C SER A 5 19.62 14.33 5.94
N SER A 6 18.95 13.32 6.48
CA SER A 6 19.03 11.97 5.92
C SER A 6 18.14 11.92 4.67
N LYS A 7 18.74 12.14 3.49
CA LYS A 7 18.10 11.93 2.18
C LYS A 7 17.22 10.66 2.13
N PRO A 8 17.64 9.49 2.66
CA PRO A 8 16.80 8.29 2.60
C PRO A 8 15.56 8.37 3.50
N ALA A 9 15.65 8.96 4.70
CA ALA A 9 14.50 9.04 5.62
C ALA A 9 13.36 9.89 5.05
N LEU A 10 13.70 11.01 4.39
CA LEU A 10 12.73 11.86 3.69
C LEU A 10 12.07 11.14 2.50
N VAL A 11 12.84 10.35 1.76
CA VAL A 11 12.32 9.57 0.62
C VAL A 11 11.32 8.53 1.11
N THR A 12 11.66 7.76 2.14
CA THR A 12 10.71 6.79 2.73
C THR A 12 9.46 7.46 3.27
N LEU A 13 9.58 8.60 3.95
CA LEU A 13 8.40 9.33 4.44
C LEU A 13 7.47 9.73 3.29
N ARG A 14 8.03 10.27 2.20
CA ARG A 14 7.24 10.64 1.00
C ARG A 14 6.58 9.43 0.35
N GLN A 15 7.29 8.30 0.29
CA GLN A 15 6.78 7.05 -0.25
C GLN A 15 5.59 6.52 0.57
N VAL A 16 5.72 6.49 1.90
CA VAL A 16 4.63 6.09 2.82
C VAL A 16 3.42 7.01 2.65
N LEU A 17 3.62 8.33 2.64
CA LEU A 17 2.54 9.30 2.45
C LEU A 17 1.88 9.17 1.07
N SER A 18 2.64 8.78 0.04
CA SER A 18 2.10 8.52 -1.30
C SER A 18 1.21 7.27 -1.32
N GLU A 19 1.62 6.17 -0.70
CA GLU A 19 0.79 4.97 -0.61
C GLU A 19 -0.47 5.21 0.25
N LEU A 20 -0.34 5.96 1.35
CA LEU A 20 -1.51 6.36 2.15
C LEU A 20 -2.49 7.21 1.34
N ARG A 21 -2.00 8.09 0.44
CA ARG A 21 -2.88 8.86 -0.45
C ARG A 21 -3.60 7.97 -1.47
N LYS A 22 -2.94 6.93 -1.98
CA LYS A 22 -3.56 5.97 -2.93
C LYS A 22 -4.63 5.09 -2.28
N GLN A 23 -4.53 4.86 -0.98
CA GLN A 23 -5.48 4.02 -0.23
C GLN A 23 -6.55 4.83 0.50
N ALA A 24 -6.32 6.11 0.78
CA ALA A 24 -7.27 6.94 1.50
C ALA A 24 -8.45 7.34 0.60
N ASN A 25 -9.66 7.19 1.15
CA ASN A 25 -10.88 7.71 0.53
C ASN A 25 -11.06 9.22 0.75
N SER A 26 -10.26 9.85 1.61
CA SER A 26 -10.36 11.28 1.92
C SER A 26 -9.53 12.13 0.94
N LYS A 27 -10.11 13.23 0.45
CA LYS A 27 -9.43 14.18 -0.45
C LYS A 27 -8.22 14.86 0.21
N LYS A 28 -8.20 14.97 1.54
CA LYS A 28 -7.15 15.64 2.30
C LYS A 28 -6.34 14.66 3.11
N LEU A 29 -5.05 14.53 2.75
CA LEU A 29 -4.08 13.73 3.49
C LEU A 29 -3.86 14.24 4.93
N ALA A 30 -4.04 15.54 5.16
CA ALA A 30 -3.91 16.15 6.48
C ALA A 30 -4.99 15.71 7.48
N GLU A 31 -6.16 15.29 6.99
CA GLU A 31 -7.27 14.78 7.83
C GLU A 31 -7.08 13.29 8.16
N ASN A 32 -6.19 12.59 7.45
CA ASN A 32 -5.90 11.19 7.71
C ASN A 32 -5.09 11.06 9.00
N GLN A 33 -5.68 10.40 10.01
CA GLN A 33 -5.08 10.17 11.32
C GLN A 33 -3.73 9.44 11.23
N MET A 34 -3.57 8.49 10.29
CA MET A 34 -2.33 7.75 10.08
C MET A 34 -1.21 8.66 9.56
N ALA A 35 -1.53 9.56 8.63
CA ALA A 35 -0.57 10.52 8.10
C ALA A 35 -0.08 11.48 9.20
N ARG A 36 -0.99 11.96 10.06
CA ARG A 36 -0.66 12.82 11.21
C ARG A 36 0.23 12.08 12.22
N TYR A 37 -0.10 10.83 12.53
CA TYR A 37 0.69 10.01 13.44
C TYR A 37 2.13 9.83 12.94
N ILE A 38 2.31 9.45 11.67
CA ILE A 38 3.62 9.21 11.08
C ILE A 38 4.46 10.49 11.07
N LEU A 39 3.86 11.63 10.69
CA LEU A 39 4.54 12.92 10.75
C LEU A 39 4.99 13.29 12.17
N ASN A 40 4.16 13.02 13.18
CA ASN A 40 4.52 13.26 14.58
C ASN A 40 5.68 12.35 15.04
N GLN A 41 5.69 11.07 14.64
CA GLN A 41 6.80 10.16 14.98
C GLN A 41 8.12 10.61 14.33
N TYR A 42 8.09 11.00 13.06
CA TYR A 42 9.28 11.51 12.37
C TYR A 42 9.83 12.78 13.04
N ARG A 43 8.96 13.68 13.51
CA ARG A 43 9.36 14.88 14.25
C ARG A 43 9.96 14.54 15.62
N LYS A 44 9.36 13.59 16.35
CA LYS A 44 9.83 13.15 17.66
C LYS A 44 11.26 12.59 17.61
N HIS A 45 11.61 11.92 16.51
CA HIS A 45 12.91 11.26 16.32
C HIS A 45 13.91 12.09 15.49
N GLN A 46 13.64 13.37 15.21
CA GLN A 46 14.48 14.21 14.32
C GLN A 46 15.77 14.73 14.97
N THR A 47 15.79 14.95 16.29
CA THR A 47 16.93 15.56 17.00
C THR A 47 17.09 14.97 18.39
N THR A 48 17.83 13.88 18.51
CA THR A 48 18.10 13.28 19.82
C THR A 48 19.56 12.81 19.86
N ASP A 49 20.29 13.26 20.89
CA ASP A 49 21.75 13.20 21.03
C ASP A 49 22.35 11.79 20.89
N GLN A 50 23.66 11.73 20.61
CA GLN A 50 24.47 10.60 20.08
C GLN A 50 24.23 9.16 20.62
N GLN A 51 23.51 8.95 21.73
CA GLN A 51 22.99 7.62 22.11
C GLN A 51 21.72 7.20 21.33
N LEU A 52 21.09 8.10 20.56
CA LEU A 52 19.78 7.96 19.92
C LEU A 52 19.81 7.89 18.38
N CYS A 53 20.98 7.81 17.73
CA CYS A 53 21.08 7.53 16.28
C CYS A 53 20.34 6.22 15.91
N LYS A 54 20.42 5.22 16.79
CA LYS A 54 19.68 3.96 16.64
C LYS A 54 18.16 4.16 16.56
N ALA A 55 17.59 5.11 17.32
CA ALA A 55 16.16 5.35 17.30
C ALA A 55 15.68 5.98 15.97
N ALA A 56 16.51 6.83 15.35
CA ALA A 56 16.22 7.39 14.03
C ALA A 56 16.29 6.30 12.94
N ASP A 57 17.29 5.42 13.01
CA ASP A 57 17.43 4.29 12.10
C ASP A 57 16.31 3.27 12.28
N GLU A 58 15.91 2.96 13.52
CA GLU A 58 14.76 2.12 13.83
C GLU A 58 13.46 2.74 13.29
N MET A 59 13.29 4.06 13.39
CA MET A 59 12.13 4.75 12.83
C MET A 59 12.12 4.67 11.31
N HIS A 60 13.27 4.84 10.66
CA HIS A 60 13.40 4.68 9.21
C HIS A 60 13.07 3.25 8.78
N PHE A 61 13.60 2.25 9.49
CA PHE A 61 13.30 0.83 9.24
C PHE A 61 11.81 0.53 9.39
N LYS A 62 11.18 0.97 10.48
CA LYS A 62 9.73 0.83 10.68
C LYS A 62 8.93 1.46 9.54
N ALA A 63 9.29 2.68 9.14
CA ALA A 63 8.62 3.37 8.05
C ALA A 63 8.76 2.62 6.71
N LYS A 64 9.93 2.04 6.43
CA LYS A 64 10.16 1.22 5.24
C LYS A 64 9.30 -0.05 5.29
N THR A 65 9.26 -0.75 6.41
CA THR A 65 8.42 -1.94 6.58
C THR A 65 6.94 -1.62 6.36
N TYR A 66 6.45 -0.49 6.89
CA TYR A 66 5.08 -0.04 6.62
C TYR A 66 4.85 0.32 5.15
N TYR A 67 5.81 0.98 4.50
CA TYR A 67 5.72 1.24 3.06
C TYR A 67 5.61 -0.06 2.27
N ASP A 68 6.51 -1.01 2.50
CA ASP A 68 6.57 -2.29 1.79
C ASP A 68 5.24 -3.04 1.98
N TYR A 69 4.74 -3.11 3.21
CA TYR A 69 3.46 -3.76 3.48
C TYR A 69 2.30 -3.12 2.71
N LEU A 70 2.18 -1.79 2.73
CA LEU A 70 1.10 -1.08 2.03
C LEU A 70 1.24 -1.21 0.50
N HIS A 71 2.46 -1.08 -0.01
CA HIS A 71 2.76 -1.15 -1.43
C HIS A 71 2.49 -2.54 -2.00
N PHE A 72 3.02 -3.59 -1.36
CA PHE A 72 2.82 -4.97 -1.80
C PHE A 72 1.38 -5.44 -1.59
N SER A 73 0.69 -5.00 -0.53
CA SER A 73 -0.74 -5.29 -0.37
C SER A 73 -1.58 -4.70 -1.51
N ARG A 74 -1.28 -3.46 -1.93
CA ARG A 74 -1.95 -2.83 -3.08
C ARG A 74 -1.65 -3.58 -4.39
N ARG A 75 -0.37 -3.88 -4.65
CA ARG A 75 0.04 -4.65 -5.85
C ARG A 75 -0.53 -6.05 -5.87
N TYR A 76 -0.58 -6.73 -4.72
CA TYR A 76 -1.21 -8.04 -4.62
C TYR A 76 -2.67 -7.98 -5.03
N LYS A 77 -3.43 -6.95 -4.62
CA LYS A 77 -4.81 -6.76 -5.07
C LYS A 77 -4.91 -6.52 -6.58
N GLU A 78 -4.00 -5.74 -7.16
CA GLU A 78 -3.94 -5.50 -8.62
C GLU A 78 -3.69 -6.82 -9.36
N ILE A 79 -2.64 -7.55 -9.00
CA ILE A 79 -2.29 -8.85 -9.60
C ILE A 79 -3.43 -9.86 -9.41
N ASN A 80 -4.00 -9.93 -8.22
CA ASN A 80 -5.13 -10.81 -7.95
C ASN A 80 -6.37 -10.38 -8.75
N SER A 81 -6.60 -9.09 -9.02
CA SER A 81 -7.73 -8.69 -9.88
C SER A 81 -7.52 -9.09 -11.35
N GLU A 82 -6.28 -9.07 -11.82
CA GLU A 82 -5.93 -9.36 -13.22
C GLU A 82 -5.82 -10.86 -13.49
N PHE A 83 -5.19 -11.60 -12.58
CA PHE A 83 -4.82 -13.00 -12.78
C PHE A 83 -5.61 -13.99 -11.93
N LYS A 84 -6.46 -13.54 -11.00
CA LYS A 84 -7.37 -14.49 -10.32
C LYS A 84 -8.26 -15.09 -11.39
N GLY A 85 -8.04 -16.38 -11.66
CA GLY A 85 -8.94 -17.16 -12.49
C GLY A 85 -10.36 -16.97 -11.99
N LYS A 86 -11.35 -16.95 -12.91
CA LYS A 86 -12.78 -16.75 -12.61
C LYS A 86 -13.40 -17.87 -11.72
N GLY A 87 -12.58 -18.61 -10.97
CA GLY A 87 -12.95 -19.84 -10.31
C GLY A 87 -13.23 -20.96 -11.32
N GLU A 88 -13.91 -21.99 -10.86
CA GLU A 88 -14.57 -22.95 -11.73
C GLU A 88 -15.65 -22.20 -12.54
N ARG A 89 -15.50 -22.18 -13.86
CA ARG A 89 -16.49 -21.58 -14.75
C ARG A 89 -17.73 -22.45 -14.74
N SER A 90 -18.91 -21.84 -14.80
CA SER A 90 -20.17 -22.58 -14.90
C SER A 90 -20.18 -23.43 -16.18
N VAL A 91 -20.96 -24.51 -16.17
CA VAL A 91 -21.19 -25.36 -17.37
C VAL A 91 -21.73 -24.50 -18.52
N ASP A 92 -22.57 -23.51 -18.23
CA ASP A 92 -23.11 -22.55 -19.20
C ASP A 92 -22.01 -21.69 -19.84
N ASP A 93 -21.18 -21.04 -19.02
CA ASP A 93 -20.06 -20.22 -19.49
C ASP A 93 -19.09 -21.04 -20.34
N THR A 94 -18.86 -22.30 -19.95
CA THR A 94 -18.00 -23.23 -20.67
C THR A 94 -18.61 -23.61 -22.02
N ALA A 95 -19.89 -23.96 -22.06
CA ALA A 95 -20.61 -24.27 -23.29
C ALA A 95 -20.57 -23.10 -24.28
N ARG A 96 -20.82 -21.87 -23.83
CA ARG A 96 -20.79 -20.67 -24.69
C ARG A 96 -19.41 -20.40 -25.29
N MET A 97 -18.32 -20.63 -24.54
CA MET A 97 -16.96 -20.41 -25.06
C MET A 97 -16.59 -21.34 -26.21
N VAL A 98 -17.13 -22.56 -26.22
CA VAL A 98 -16.89 -23.54 -27.29
C VAL A 98 -18.00 -23.54 -28.35
N GLY A 99 -18.96 -22.60 -28.27
CA GLY A 99 -20.05 -22.45 -29.23
C GLY A 99 -21.22 -23.42 -29.05
N PHE A 100 -21.34 -24.08 -27.89
CA PHE A 100 -22.48 -24.92 -27.55
C PHE A 100 -23.56 -24.15 -26.78
N LYS A 101 -24.82 -24.52 -27.01
CA LYS A 101 -25.98 -24.10 -26.21
C LYS A 101 -26.31 -25.18 -25.18
N LEU A 102 -26.92 -24.80 -24.07
CA LEU A 102 -27.44 -25.79 -23.11
C LEU A 102 -28.70 -26.46 -23.67
N PRO A 103 -29.01 -27.71 -23.27
CA PRO A 103 -30.19 -28.43 -23.74
C PRO A 103 -31.54 -27.75 -23.43
N HIS A 104 -31.53 -26.77 -22.52
CA HIS A 104 -32.71 -26.03 -22.06
C HIS A 104 -32.83 -24.65 -22.73
N ASP A 105 -31.86 -24.23 -23.55
CA ASP A 105 -31.93 -22.96 -24.26
C ASP A 105 -32.91 -23.04 -25.45
N PRO A 106 -33.70 -21.98 -25.72
CA PRO A 106 -34.55 -21.93 -26.90
C PRO A 106 -33.71 -22.03 -28.18
N LYS A 107 -34.22 -22.80 -29.15
CA LYS A 107 -33.55 -23.06 -30.43
C LYS A 107 -33.22 -21.78 -31.17
#